data_AF-A0A0N0S5L0-F1
#
_entry.id   AF-A0A0N0S5L0-F1
#
_cell.length_a   1.000
_cell.length_b   1.000
_cell.length_c   1.000
_cell.angle_alpha   90.00
_cell.angle_beta   90.00
_cell.angle_gamma   90.00
#
_symmetry.space_group_name_H-M   'P 1'
#
loop_
_entity.id
_entity.type
_entity.pdbx_description
1 polymer ?
#
loop_
_entity_poly.entity_id
_entity_poly.type
_entity_poly.pdbx_seq_one_letter_code
_entity_poly.pdbx_strand_id
1 'polypeptide(L)'
;MPLLWAYTPLLAFTVAHYLVSLRVNGFTRDFDIAQADWRFALWPDSSKTVRIIEPHVNSRGRYLGSTPEAPLYSFREKTTHRQWQSVFGMEYTDGKGEYSAGDAAYRAALRDGAFDLIVLDGLTDPRVDDVIAGAVRGNPHYRLLANLPFRNSAGTGEYRIRVKTS
;
A
#
# COMPACT_ATOMS: atom_id res chain seq x y z
N MET A 1 56.32 5.91 3.07
CA MET A 1 54.98 5.43 2.67
C MET A 1 53.91 6.17 3.49
N PRO A 2 53.23 7.19 2.96
CA PRO A 2 52.16 7.89 3.68
C PRO A 2 50.82 7.70 2.95
N LEU A 3 50.21 6.51 3.04
CA LEU A 3 48.92 6.24 2.39
C LEU A 3 47.70 6.51 3.31
N LEU A 4 47.91 6.74 4.60
CA LEU A 4 46.82 6.87 5.59
C LEU A 4 46.17 8.26 5.61
N TRP A 5 46.89 9.33 5.20
CA TRP A 5 46.38 10.71 5.23
C TRP A 5 45.37 11.02 4.11
N ALA A 6 45.34 10.23 3.05
CA ALA A 6 44.40 10.39 1.94
C ALA A 6 42.95 10.00 2.30
N TYR A 7 42.76 9.16 3.33
CA TYR A 7 41.45 8.64 3.73
C TYR A 7 40.79 9.41 4.88
N THR A 8 41.57 10.23 5.60
CA THR A 8 41.08 11.07 6.71
C THR A 8 39.87 11.95 6.37
N PRO A 9 39.81 12.66 5.22
CA PRO A 9 38.62 13.45 4.89
C PRO A 9 37.39 12.58 4.56
N LEU A 10 37.62 11.39 3.98
CA LEU A 10 36.55 10.41 3.65
C LEU A 10 35.94 9.80 4.91
N LEU A 11 36.76 9.46 5.91
CA LEU A 11 36.31 8.92 7.19
C LEU A 11 35.53 9.97 7.99
N ALA A 12 36.01 11.22 8.01
CA ALA A 12 35.29 12.33 8.66
C ALA A 12 33.95 12.62 7.98
N PHE A 13 33.90 12.61 6.65
CA PHE A 13 32.66 12.74 5.88
C PHE A 13 31.67 11.61 6.19
N THR A 14 32.16 10.38 6.28
CA THR A 14 31.31 9.20 6.57
C THR A 14 30.72 9.28 7.98
N VAL A 15 31.51 9.67 8.98
CA VAL A 15 31.02 9.83 10.36
C VAL A 15 30.02 11.00 10.47
N ALA A 16 30.29 12.13 9.82
CA ALA A 16 29.36 13.27 9.78
C ALA A 16 28.04 12.89 9.09
N HIS A 17 28.10 12.14 7.98
CA HIS A 17 26.91 11.65 7.29
C HIS A 17 26.10 10.68 8.17
N TYR A 18 26.76 9.78 8.91
CA TYR A 18 26.06 8.86 9.82
C TYR A 18 25.39 9.60 10.99
N LEU A 19 26.02 10.64 11.54
CA LEU A 19 25.45 11.45 12.63
C LEU A 19 24.26 12.29 12.16
N VAL A 20 24.29 12.80 10.92
CA VAL A 20 23.12 13.47 10.31
C VAL A 20 22.00 12.46 10.05
N SER A 21 22.30 11.25 9.58
CA SER A 21 21.32 10.17 9.40
C SER A 21 20.67 9.71 10.71
N LEU A 22 21.44 9.64 11.81
CA LEU A 22 20.90 9.29 13.12
C LEU A 22 19.95 10.38 13.66
N ARG A 23 20.25 11.66 13.39
CA ARG A 23 19.41 12.78 13.79
C ARG A 23 18.12 12.86 12.96
N VAL A 24 18.18 12.60 11.66
CA VAL A 24 17.00 12.55 10.79
C VAL A 24 16.11 11.36 11.15
N ASN A 25 16.66 10.17 11.41
CA ASN A 25 15.90 8.99 11.85
C ASN A 25 15.31 9.11 13.27
N GLY A 26 15.89 9.98 14.11
CA GLY A 26 15.35 10.29 15.43
C GLY A 26 14.17 11.28 15.37
N PHE A 27 14.20 12.23 14.43
CA PHE A 27 13.22 13.31 14.32
C PHE A 27 12.01 12.98 13.42
N THR A 28 12.10 11.96 12.57
CA THR A 28 10.97 11.49 11.74
C THR A 28 9.98 10.60 12.49
N ARG A 29 10.33 10.09 13.67
CA ARG A 29 9.44 9.19 14.44
C ARG A 29 8.19 9.88 14.96
N ASP A 30 8.24 11.17 15.23
CA ASP A 30 7.11 11.92 15.82
C ASP A 30 6.26 12.66 14.77
N PHE A 31 6.83 12.93 13.58
CA PHE A 31 6.08 13.51 12.47
C PHE A 31 5.19 12.50 11.73
N ASP A 32 5.48 11.19 11.85
CA ASP A 32 4.69 10.14 11.21
C ASP A 32 3.38 9.85 11.99
N ILE A 33 3.39 9.97 13.32
CA ILE A 33 2.22 9.64 14.16
C ILE A 33 1.13 10.70 14.04
N ALA A 34 1.49 11.99 14.14
CA ALA A 34 0.52 13.07 14.01
C ALA A 34 -0.02 13.21 12.57
N GLN A 35 0.80 12.87 11.56
CA GLN A 35 0.36 12.83 10.16
C GLN A 35 -0.54 11.61 9.87
N ALA A 36 -0.30 10.49 10.55
CA ALA A 36 -1.15 9.32 10.44
C ALA A 36 -2.50 9.54 11.15
N ASP A 37 -2.53 10.21 12.30
CA ASP A 37 -3.76 10.49 13.08
C ASP A 37 -4.82 11.26 12.29
N TRP A 38 -4.45 12.28 11.49
CA TRP A 38 -5.43 12.96 10.63
C TRP A 38 -5.86 12.10 9.43
N ARG A 39 -4.99 11.22 8.91
CA ARG A 39 -5.36 10.26 7.86
C ARG A 39 -6.27 9.15 8.39
N PHE A 40 -6.14 8.75 9.66
CA PHE A 40 -7.05 7.82 10.32
C PHE A 40 -8.42 8.45 10.60
N ALA A 41 -8.46 9.72 10.98
CA ALA A 41 -9.72 10.48 11.09
C ALA A 41 -10.46 10.63 9.75
N LEU A 42 -9.73 10.49 8.63
CA LEU A 42 -10.29 10.43 7.28
C LEU A 42 -10.83 9.06 6.89
N TRP A 43 -10.74 8.01 7.70
CA TRP A 43 -11.43 6.74 7.42
C TRP A 43 -12.74 6.70 8.23
N PRO A 44 -13.92 6.92 7.61
CA PRO A 44 -15.17 6.82 8.35
C PRO A 44 -15.42 5.36 8.70
N ASP A 45 -15.73 5.14 9.96
CA ASP A 45 -16.11 3.83 10.49
C ASP A 45 -15.04 2.73 10.24
N SER A 46 -13.77 3.10 10.47
CA SER A 46 -12.60 2.20 10.38
C SER A 46 -12.82 0.84 11.05
N SER A 47 -13.62 0.79 12.11
CA SER A 47 -14.01 -0.43 12.82
C SER A 47 -14.77 -1.45 11.96
N LYS A 48 -15.66 -1.02 11.06
CA LYS A 48 -16.47 -1.91 10.20
C LYS A 48 -15.64 -2.47 9.06
N THR A 49 -14.90 -1.62 8.37
CA THR A 49 -14.01 -2.03 7.27
C THR A 49 -12.96 -3.02 7.78
N VAL A 50 -12.31 -2.73 8.91
CA VAL A 50 -11.34 -3.64 9.55
C VAL A 50 -11.96 -4.99 9.88
N ARG A 51 -13.14 -5.03 10.51
CA ARG A 51 -13.81 -6.31 10.83
C ARG A 51 -14.17 -7.13 9.60
N ILE A 52 -14.54 -6.48 8.50
CA ILE A 52 -14.92 -7.15 7.25
C ILE A 52 -13.69 -7.77 6.57
N ILE A 53 -12.55 -7.08 6.57
CA ILE A 53 -11.35 -7.54 5.86
C ILE A 53 -10.47 -8.44 6.72
N GLU A 54 -10.55 -8.36 8.05
CA GLU A 54 -9.73 -9.14 8.98
C GLU A 54 -9.65 -10.65 8.67
N PRO A 55 -10.74 -11.36 8.34
CA PRO A 55 -10.70 -12.78 8.02
C PRO A 55 -9.96 -13.11 6.71
N HIS A 56 -9.82 -12.11 5.82
CA HIS A 56 -9.20 -12.24 4.50
C HIS A 56 -7.73 -11.83 4.50
N VAL A 57 -7.21 -11.41 5.64
CA VAL A 57 -5.86 -10.90 5.81
C VAL A 57 -5.02 -11.88 6.63
N ASN A 58 -3.97 -12.41 6.01
CA ASN A 58 -3.00 -13.34 6.58
C ASN A 58 -1.54 -13.02 6.18
N SER A 59 -0.59 -13.76 6.76
CA SER A 59 0.85 -13.55 6.59
C SER A 59 1.43 -13.96 5.23
N ARG A 60 0.63 -14.55 4.34
CA ARG A 60 1.04 -14.99 2.99
C ARG A 60 0.30 -14.30 1.85
N GLY A 61 -0.79 -13.58 2.14
CA GLY A 61 -1.60 -12.96 1.11
C GLY A 61 -0.93 -11.75 0.46
N ARG A 62 -1.39 -11.42 -0.74
CA ARG A 62 -1.06 -10.16 -1.45
C ARG A 62 -2.30 -9.29 -1.55
N TYR A 63 -2.15 -8.00 -1.28
CA TYR A 63 -3.26 -7.08 -1.14
C TYR A 63 -3.03 -5.84 -2.00
N LEU A 64 -4.10 -5.32 -2.59
CA LEU A 64 -4.09 -4.08 -3.35
C LEU A 64 -4.94 -3.05 -2.60
N GLY A 65 -4.35 -1.89 -2.29
CA GLY A 65 -5.02 -0.85 -1.51
C GLY A 65 -4.77 0.55 -2.05
N SER A 66 -5.81 1.38 -2.16
CA SER A 66 -5.65 2.81 -2.48
C SER A 66 -4.86 3.54 -1.39
N THR A 67 -5.16 3.20 -0.13
CA THR A 67 -4.42 3.65 1.06
C THR A 67 -3.97 2.43 1.88
N PRO A 68 -2.85 1.78 1.51
CA PRO A 68 -2.39 0.56 2.19
C PRO A 68 -1.96 0.80 3.65
N GLU A 69 -1.71 2.06 4.01
CA GLU A 69 -1.27 2.52 5.32
C GLU A 69 -2.29 2.23 6.44
N ALA A 70 -3.60 2.33 6.16
CA ALA A 70 -4.65 2.15 7.16
C ALA A 70 -4.88 0.67 7.57
N PRO A 71 -4.96 -0.30 6.64
CA PRO A 71 -4.96 -1.72 6.97
C PRO A 71 -3.65 -2.18 7.61
N LEU A 72 -2.50 -1.70 7.12
CA LEU A 72 -1.19 -2.06 7.66
C LEU A 72 -1.07 -1.70 9.14
N TYR A 73 -1.61 -0.58 9.59
CA TYR A 73 -1.58 -0.19 10.99
C TYR A 73 -2.46 -1.08 11.88
N SER A 74 -3.66 -1.43 11.40
CA SER A 74 -4.61 -2.28 12.15
C SER A 74 -4.19 -3.75 12.17
N PHE A 75 -3.42 -4.19 11.16
CA PHE A 75 -2.97 -5.57 10.98
C PHE A 75 -1.44 -5.70 11.04
N ARG A 76 -0.73 -4.82 11.77
CA ARG A 76 0.75 -4.87 11.90
C ARG A 76 1.27 -6.23 12.36
N GLU A 77 0.46 -6.96 13.14
CA GLU A 77 0.80 -8.30 13.62
C GLU A 77 0.46 -9.42 12.61
N LYS A 78 -0.40 -9.15 11.62
CA LYS A 78 -0.89 -10.14 10.65
C LYS A 78 -0.31 -9.96 9.24
N THR A 79 0.18 -8.77 8.89
CA THR A 79 0.76 -8.46 7.56
C THR A 79 1.96 -7.53 7.63
N THR A 80 2.73 -7.49 6.55
CA THR A 80 3.86 -6.60 6.36
C THR A 80 3.63 -5.67 5.17
N HIS A 81 4.33 -4.53 5.13
CA HIS A 81 4.24 -3.56 4.03
C HIS A 81 4.48 -4.19 2.65
N ARG A 82 5.34 -5.20 2.57
CA ARG A 82 5.66 -5.91 1.32
C ARG A 82 4.48 -6.67 0.71
N GLN A 83 3.45 -6.95 1.49
CA GLN A 83 2.25 -7.64 1.03
C GLN A 83 1.21 -6.69 0.42
N TRP A 84 1.38 -5.37 0.61
CA TRP A 84 0.43 -4.37 0.18
C TRP A 84 0.98 -3.57 -1.00
N GLN A 85 0.31 -3.69 -2.14
CA GLN A 85 0.54 -2.89 -3.33
C GLN A 85 -0.32 -1.64 -3.28
N SER A 86 0.28 -0.47 -3.52
CA SER A 86 -0.43 0.80 -3.63
C SER A 86 -0.95 1.03 -5.07
N VAL A 87 -1.96 1.88 -5.21
CA VAL A 87 -2.49 2.33 -6.51
C VAL A 87 -1.60 3.37 -7.23
N PHE A 88 -0.61 3.96 -6.56
CA PHE A 88 0.24 5.02 -7.13
C PHE A 88 1.22 4.57 -8.23
N GLY A 89 1.43 3.26 -8.39
CA GLY A 89 2.31 2.74 -9.41
C GLY A 89 2.59 1.27 -9.19
N MET A 90 2.45 0.48 -10.25
CA MET A 90 2.68 -0.96 -10.21
C MET A 90 3.44 -1.42 -11.43
N GLU A 91 4.33 -2.36 -11.19
CA GLU A 91 5.00 -3.17 -12.19
C GLU A 91 4.58 -4.62 -11.97
N TYR A 92 4.39 -5.36 -13.04
CA TYR A 92 3.98 -6.75 -12.97
C TYR A 92 4.60 -7.55 -14.10
N THR A 93 5.17 -8.70 -13.73
CA THR A 93 5.60 -9.72 -14.68
C THR A 93 4.67 -10.91 -14.55
N ASP A 94 4.00 -11.26 -15.64
CA ASP A 94 3.06 -12.38 -15.63
C ASP A 94 3.78 -13.74 -15.57
N GLY A 95 3.00 -14.81 -15.44
CA GLY A 95 3.55 -16.18 -15.41
C GLY A 95 4.28 -16.61 -16.70
N LYS A 96 4.18 -15.83 -17.78
CA LYS A 96 4.86 -16.04 -19.07
C LYS A 96 6.13 -15.20 -19.20
N GLY A 97 6.42 -14.34 -18.22
CA GLY A 97 7.57 -13.44 -18.25
C GLY A 97 7.31 -12.10 -18.94
N GLU A 98 6.06 -11.77 -19.27
CA GLU A 98 5.71 -10.49 -19.91
C GLU A 98 5.67 -9.37 -18.86
N TYR A 99 6.51 -8.35 -19.05
CA TYR A 99 6.56 -7.18 -18.18
C TYR A 99 5.50 -6.14 -18.58
N SER A 100 4.79 -5.62 -17.59
CA SER A 100 3.81 -4.55 -17.72
C SER A 100 4.02 -3.52 -16.62
N ALA A 101 3.72 -2.25 -16.91
CA ALA A 101 3.78 -1.15 -15.96
C ALA A 101 2.49 -0.30 -15.98
N GLY A 102 2.22 0.40 -14.88
CA GLY A 102 1.06 1.28 -14.73
C GLY A 102 -0.26 0.53 -14.90
N ASP A 103 -1.19 1.11 -15.66
CA ASP A 103 -2.52 0.52 -15.90
C ASP A 103 -2.47 -0.91 -16.47
N ALA A 104 -1.50 -1.18 -17.36
CA ALA A 104 -1.34 -2.49 -17.96
C ALA A 104 -0.95 -3.53 -16.92
N ALA A 105 -0.09 -3.15 -15.96
CA ALA A 105 0.28 -4.00 -14.84
C ALA A 105 -0.96 -4.36 -14.02
N TYR A 106 -1.82 -3.39 -13.68
CA TYR A 106 -3.04 -3.64 -12.90
C TYR A 106 -3.95 -4.64 -13.60
N ARG A 107 -4.19 -4.45 -14.90
CA ARG A 107 -5.02 -5.37 -15.68
C ARG A 107 -4.42 -6.77 -15.74
N ALA A 108 -3.12 -6.89 -15.95
CA ALA A 108 -2.44 -8.18 -16.01
C ALA A 108 -2.49 -8.92 -14.67
N ALA A 109 -2.14 -8.25 -13.56
CA ALA A 109 -2.16 -8.84 -12.23
C ALA A 109 -3.56 -9.28 -11.79
N LEU A 110 -4.59 -8.48 -12.10
CA LEU A 110 -5.98 -8.82 -11.76
C LEU A 110 -6.51 -9.95 -12.64
N ARG A 111 -6.16 -9.99 -13.93
CA ARG A 111 -6.49 -11.12 -14.79
C ARG A 111 -5.93 -12.43 -14.23
N ASP A 112 -4.70 -12.39 -13.70
CA ASP A 112 -4.02 -13.55 -13.14
C ASP A 112 -4.47 -13.89 -11.70
N GLY A 113 -5.39 -13.12 -11.12
CA GLY A 113 -5.85 -13.32 -9.75
C GLY A 113 -4.73 -13.11 -8.71
N ALA A 114 -3.82 -12.16 -8.96
CA ALA A 114 -2.60 -12.00 -8.18
C ALA A 114 -2.85 -11.57 -6.72
N PHE A 115 -3.93 -10.83 -6.47
CA PHE A 115 -4.27 -10.32 -5.14
C PHE A 115 -5.36 -11.14 -4.47
N ASP A 116 -5.27 -11.33 -3.17
CA ASP A 116 -6.25 -12.01 -2.32
C ASP A 116 -7.34 -11.06 -1.79
N LEU A 117 -6.98 -9.78 -1.62
CA LEU A 117 -7.89 -8.70 -1.20
C LEU A 117 -7.57 -7.42 -1.98
N ILE A 118 -8.62 -6.72 -2.40
CA ILE A 118 -8.56 -5.42 -3.07
C ILE A 118 -9.45 -4.46 -2.29
N VAL A 119 -8.91 -3.32 -1.87
CA VAL A 119 -9.60 -2.27 -1.12
C VAL A 119 -9.39 -0.93 -1.81
N LEU A 120 -10.43 -0.39 -2.45
CA LEU A 120 -10.37 0.89 -3.14
C LEU A 120 -11.26 1.91 -2.45
N ASP A 121 -10.81 3.16 -2.32
CA ASP A 121 -11.52 4.23 -1.59
C ASP A 121 -12.28 5.21 -2.50
N GLY A 122 -12.09 5.16 -3.83
CA GLY A 122 -12.74 6.06 -4.78
C GLY A 122 -12.27 7.52 -4.73
N LEU A 123 -11.30 7.87 -3.88
CA LEU A 123 -10.83 9.25 -3.70
C LEU A 123 -9.35 9.44 -4.03
N THR A 124 -8.51 8.47 -3.70
CA THR A 124 -7.04 8.63 -3.78
C THR A 124 -6.54 8.71 -5.23
N ASP A 125 -7.01 7.81 -6.09
CA ASP A 125 -6.78 7.86 -7.53
C ASP A 125 -8.01 7.28 -8.26
N PRO A 126 -9.05 8.10 -8.51
CA PRO A 126 -10.29 7.65 -9.14
C PRO A 126 -10.08 6.98 -10.51
N ARG A 127 -9.05 7.40 -11.24
CA ARG A 127 -8.72 6.89 -12.57
C ARG A 127 -8.20 5.47 -12.50
N VAL A 128 -7.25 5.19 -11.60
CA VAL A 128 -6.73 3.82 -11.37
C VAL A 128 -7.82 2.94 -10.76
N ASP A 129 -8.63 3.49 -9.87
CA ASP A 129 -9.80 2.85 -9.29
C ASP A 129 -10.75 2.31 -10.36
N ASP A 130 -11.02 3.08 -11.42
CA ASP A 130 -11.86 2.66 -12.55
C ASP A 130 -11.19 1.57 -13.41
N VAL A 131 -9.87 1.65 -13.60
CA VAL A 131 -9.10 0.60 -14.29
C VAL A 131 -9.20 -0.72 -13.52
N ILE A 132 -8.98 -0.68 -12.20
CA ILE A 132 -9.08 -1.85 -11.34
C ILE A 132 -10.51 -2.37 -11.34
N ALA A 133 -11.50 -1.51 -11.13
CA ALA A 133 -12.93 -1.86 -11.12
C ALA A 133 -13.39 -2.50 -12.44
N GLY A 134 -12.88 -2.01 -13.57
CA GLY A 134 -13.10 -2.60 -14.89
C GLY A 134 -12.46 -3.99 -15.01
N ALA A 135 -11.21 -4.16 -14.57
CA ALA A 135 -10.47 -5.42 -14.67
C ALA A 135 -11.02 -6.54 -13.76
N VAL A 136 -11.66 -6.19 -12.65
CA VAL A 136 -12.34 -7.16 -11.76
C VAL A 136 -13.79 -7.42 -12.14
N ARG A 137 -14.38 -6.63 -13.04
CA ARG A 137 -15.78 -6.79 -13.47
C ARG A 137 -15.90 -8.03 -14.35
N GLY A 138 -16.70 -9.00 -13.92
CA GLY A 138 -16.86 -10.27 -14.63
C GLY A 138 -15.65 -11.22 -14.53
N ASN A 139 -14.65 -10.88 -13.72
CA ASN A 139 -13.50 -11.74 -13.48
C ASN A 139 -13.87 -12.83 -12.45
N PRO A 140 -13.80 -14.12 -12.79
CA PRO A 140 -14.21 -15.21 -11.90
C PRO A 140 -13.32 -15.31 -10.64
N HIS A 141 -12.08 -14.81 -10.70
CA HIS A 141 -11.18 -14.81 -9.56
C HIS A 141 -11.59 -13.85 -8.45
N TYR A 142 -12.53 -12.92 -8.69
CA TYR A 142 -12.89 -11.91 -7.70
C TYR A 142 -14.38 -11.83 -7.47
N ARG A 143 -14.78 -11.79 -6.19
CA ARG A 143 -16.14 -11.47 -5.78
C ARG A 143 -16.19 -10.17 -4.98
N LEU A 144 -17.27 -9.41 -5.16
CA LEU A 144 -17.56 -8.26 -4.32
C LEU A 144 -17.83 -8.75 -2.89
N LEU A 145 -17.07 -8.24 -1.93
CA LEU A 145 -17.28 -8.54 -0.51
C LEU A 145 -18.18 -7.49 0.14
N ALA A 146 -17.87 -6.21 -0.08
CA ALA A 146 -18.64 -5.11 0.48
C ALA A 146 -18.47 -3.85 -0.37
N ASN A 147 -19.47 -2.99 -0.30
CA ASN A 147 -19.43 -1.62 -0.78
C ASN A 147 -19.84 -0.72 0.38
N LEU A 148 -18.93 0.11 0.89
CA LEU A 148 -19.14 0.88 2.11
C LEU A 148 -19.05 2.38 1.81
N PRO A 149 -20.18 3.09 1.69
CA PRO A 149 -20.16 4.53 1.52
C PRO A 149 -19.60 5.19 2.77
N PHE A 150 -18.80 6.24 2.57
CA PHE A 150 -18.15 6.94 3.66
C PHE A 150 -18.15 8.44 3.42
N ARG A 151 -18.21 9.22 4.50
CA ARG A 151 -18.09 10.67 4.47
C ARG A 151 -17.11 11.13 5.54
N ASN A 152 -16.07 11.84 5.12
CA ASN A 152 -15.04 12.39 5.99
C ASN A 152 -14.82 13.89 5.68
N SER A 153 -13.80 14.50 6.29
CA SER A 153 -13.41 15.89 6.02
C SER A 153 -12.76 16.10 4.65
N ALA A 154 -12.31 15.04 3.96
CA ALA A 154 -11.79 15.10 2.59
C ALA A 154 -12.87 14.95 1.50
N GLY A 155 -14.08 14.49 1.85
CA GLY A 155 -15.19 14.33 0.90
C GLY A 155 -16.10 13.15 1.21
N THR A 156 -16.90 12.78 0.21
CA THR A 156 -17.72 11.56 0.23
C THR A 156 -17.14 10.58 -0.78
N GLY A 157 -16.87 9.35 -0.35
CA GLY A 157 -16.33 8.28 -1.18
C GLY A 157 -17.02 6.96 -0.87
N GLU A 158 -16.55 5.89 -1.49
CA GLU A 158 -17.08 4.55 -1.24
C GLU A 158 -15.95 3.52 -1.28
N TYR A 159 -15.84 2.71 -0.21
CA TYR A 159 -14.91 1.61 -0.20
C TYR A 159 -15.46 0.44 -1.00
N ARG A 160 -14.82 0.14 -2.13
CA ARG A 160 -15.09 -1.05 -2.94
C ARG A 160 -14.12 -2.16 -2.53
N ILE A 161 -14.65 -3.17 -1.85
CA ILE A 161 -13.86 -4.28 -1.30
C ILE A 161 -14.13 -5.56 -2.09
N ARG A 162 -13.08 -6.18 -2.63
CA ARG A 162 -13.16 -7.45 -3.34
C ARG A 162 -12.20 -8.47 -2.77
N VAL A 163 -12.62 -9.73 -2.76
CA VAL A 163 -11.79 -10.86 -2.32
C VAL A 163 -11.62 -11.85 -3.45
N LYS A 164 -10.52 -12.58 -3.40
CA LYS A 164 -10.28 -13.69 -4.30
C LYS A 164 -11.27 -14.83 -4.03
N THR A 165 -11.91 -15.31 -5.08
CA THR A 165 -12.68 -16.55 -5.09
C THR A 165 -11.66 -17.68 -5.27
N SER A 166 -11.56 -18.57 -4.27
CA SER A 166 -10.51 -19.60 -4.10
C SER A 166 -9.96 -20.25 -5.37
#